data_AF-A0A927LWN5-F1
#
_entry.id   AF-A0A927LWN5-F1
#
_cell.length_a   1.000
_cell.length_b   1.000
_cell.length_c   1.000
_cell.angle_alpha   90.00
_cell.angle_beta   90.00
_cell.angle_gamma   90.00
#
_symmetry.space_group_name_H-M   'P 1'
#
loop_
_entity.id
_entity.type
_entity.pdbx_description
1 polymer ?
#
loop_
_entity_poly.entity_id
_entity_poly.type
_entity_poly.pdbx_seq_one_letter_code
_entity_poly.pdbx_strand_id
1 'polypeptide(L)'
;MQKQCKCGSAMGIKLRTVIYQNKVEIENVPVYSCETCQRSEVVAQVKPELTGIIGSLGSVPEKQLLHFNDISEIAHLLKMVTDKYYAAAPVEKIVEDRINELLDLMLLAQSLKDDDWMEDIRKRLGQIAMHSMTVNDIA
;
A
#
# COMPACT_ATOMS: atom_id res chain seq x y z
N MET A 1 4.14 -0.71 -15.50
CA MET A 1 4.25 -1.91 -14.64
C MET A 1 3.31 -3.00 -15.15
N GLN A 2 3.77 -3.93 -15.99
CA GLN A 2 2.96 -5.08 -16.41
C GLN A 2 3.64 -6.37 -15.94
N LYS A 3 3.01 -7.05 -14.99
CA LYS A 3 3.45 -8.37 -14.56
C LYS A 3 2.80 -9.43 -15.45
N GLN A 4 3.60 -10.33 -16.01
CA GLN A 4 3.07 -11.48 -16.73
C GLN A 4 2.68 -12.58 -15.76
N CYS A 5 1.51 -13.17 -15.99
CA CYS A 5 1.05 -14.34 -15.27
C CYS A 5 1.75 -15.60 -15.81
N LYS A 6 1.79 -16.65 -15.01
CA LYS A 6 2.29 -17.98 -15.44
C LYS A 6 1.49 -18.59 -16.60
N CYS A 7 0.26 -18.12 -16.84
CA CYS A 7 -0.56 -18.54 -17.98
C CYS A 7 -0.28 -17.73 -19.27
N GLY A 8 0.64 -16.78 -19.25
CA GLY A 8 1.00 -15.92 -20.39
C GLY A 8 0.23 -14.61 -20.50
N SER A 9 -0.90 -14.46 -19.82
CA SER A 9 -1.69 -13.21 -19.80
C SER A 9 -1.08 -12.14 -18.90
N ALA A 10 -1.39 -10.87 -19.16
CA ALA A 10 -1.06 -9.77 -18.25
C ALA A 10 -1.86 -9.85 -16.93
N MET A 11 -1.26 -9.34 -15.86
CA MET A 11 -1.92 -9.17 -14.56
C MET A 11 -2.12 -7.68 -14.26
N GLY A 12 -3.31 -7.34 -13.79
CA GLY A 12 -3.64 -6.00 -13.29
C GLY A 12 -3.56 -5.94 -11.76
N ILE A 13 -3.40 -4.75 -11.20
CA ILE A 13 -3.50 -4.54 -9.76
C ILE A 13 -4.98 -4.45 -9.38
N LYS A 14 -5.38 -5.14 -8.32
CA LYS A 14 -6.70 -5.05 -7.69
C LYS A 14 -6.52 -4.95 -6.18
N LEU A 15 -7.45 -4.28 -5.50
CA LEU A 15 -7.53 -4.28 -4.05
C LEU A 15 -8.42 -5.45 -3.61
N ARG A 16 -7.98 -6.21 -2.61
CA ARG A 16 -8.72 -7.36 -2.05
C ARG A 16 -8.71 -7.32 -0.54
N THR A 17 -9.67 -8.03 0.05
CA THR A 17 -9.70 -8.32 1.49
C THR A 17 -8.94 -9.61 1.76
N VAL A 18 -7.99 -9.56 2.69
CA VAL A 18 -7.32 -10.74 3.24
C VAL A 18 -8.02 -11.11 4.54
N ILE A 19 -8.50 -12.35 4.64
CA ILE A 19 -9.17 -12.86 5.84
C ILE A 19 -8.18 -13.74 6.61
N TYR A 20 -7.87 -13.36 7.85
CA TYR A 20 -6.99 -14.11 8.75
C TYR A 20 -7.79 -14.74 9.88
N GLN A 21 -7.67 -16.08 10.01
CA GLN A 21 -8.33 -16.92 11.01
C GLN A 21 -9.85 -16.69 11.16
N ASN A 22 -10.55 -16.26 10.10
CA ASN A 22 -11.97 -15.90 10.11
C ASN A 22 -12.36 -14.86 11.19
N LYS A 23 -11.40 -14.06 11.64
CA LYS A 23 -11.62 -13.03 12.67
C LYS A 23 -11.14 -11.66 12.23
N VAL A 24 -10.05 -11.61 11.47
CA VAL A 24 -9.47 -10.34 11.04
C VAL A 24 -9.68 -10.19 9.54
N GLU A 25 -10.32 -9.10 9.16
CA GLU A 25 -10.47 -8.69 7.77
C GLU A 25 -9.51 -7.53 7.52
N ILE A 26 -8.58 -7.73 6.59
CA ILE A 26 -7.61 -6.72 6.18
C ILE A 26 -7.99 -6.27 4.78
N GLU A 27 -8.63 -5.12 4.67
CA GLU A 27 -9.09 -4.55 3.41
C GLU A 27 -8.02 -3.78 2.68
N ASN A 28 -8.28 -3.47 1.40
CA ASN A 28 -7.42 -2.66 0.55
C ASN A 28 -5.99 -3.23 0.37
N VAL A 29 -5.84 -4.55 0.42
CA VAL A 29 -4.56 -5.23 0.15
C VAL A 29 -4.32 -5.27 -1.36
N PRO A 30 -3.26 -4.65 -1.88
CA PRO A 30 -2.93 -4.70 -3.31
C PRO A 30 -2.46 -6.10 -3.73
N VAL A 31 -3.13 -6.64 -4.74
CA VAL A 31 -2.76 -7.91 -5.37
C VAL A 31 -2.64 -7.73 -6.88
N TYR A 32 -1.69 -8.43 -7.49
CA TYR A 32 -1.76 -8.73 -8.91
C TYR A 32 -2.83 -9.80 -9.12
N SER A 33 -3.75 -9.57 -10.05
CA SER A 33 -4.80 -10.52 -10.43
C SER A 33 -4.78 -10.74 -11.94
N CYS A 34 -4.77 -12.02 -12.34
CA CYS A 34 -4.97 -12.42 -13.73
C CYS A 34 -6.46 -12.68 -13.97
N GLU A 35 -7.03 -12.09 -15.02
CA GLU A 35 -8.46 -12.31 -15.36
C GLU A 35 -8.68 -13.62 -16.11
N THR A 36 -7.65 -14.17 -16.77
CA THR A 36 -7.74 -15.42 -17.54
C THR A 36 -7.75 -16.66 -16.64
N CYS A 37 -6.78 -16.78 -15.73
CA CYS A 37 -6.63 -17.98 -14.89
C CYS A 37 -7.02 -17.75 -13.42
N GLN A 38 -7.51 -16.56 -13.09
CA GLN A 38 -7.94 -16.15 -11.74
C GLN A 38 -6.86 -16.22 -10.65
N ARG A 39 -5.59 -16.42 -11.04
CA ARG A 39 -4.47 -16.39 -10.10
C ARG A 39 -4.30 -14.99 -9.52
N SER A 40 -4.13 -14.92 -8.20
CA SER A 40 -3.82 -13.67 -7.50
C SER A 40 -2.59 -13.83 -6.61
N GLU A 41 -1.83 -12.75 -6.46
CA GLU A 41 -0.69 -12.70 -5.53
C GLU A 41 -0.50 -11.29 -4.98
N VAL A 42 -0.14 -11.18 -3.71
CA VAL A 42 0.15 -9.89 -3.06
C VAL A 42 1.32 -9.21 -3.75
N VAL A 43 1.21 -7.89 -3.98
CA VAL A 43 2.27 -7.06 -4.55
C VAL A 43 3.52 -7.14 -3.65
N ALA A 44 4.70 -7.38 -4.23
CA ALA A 44 5.89 -7.73 -3.45
C ALA A 44 6.29 -6.64 -2.46
N GLN A 45 6.16 -5.38 -2.87
CA GLN A 45 6.51 -4.18 -2.11
C GLN A 45 5.75 -4.09 -0.78
N VAL A 46 4.51 -4.58 -0.73
CA VAL A 46 3.68 -4.48 0.48
C VAL A 46 3.69 -5.73 1.34
N LYS A 47 4.32 -6.82 0.88
CA LYS A 47 4.37 -8.08 1.64
C LYS A 47 4.99 -7.93 3.02
N PRO A 48 6.13 -7.23 3.21
CA PRO A 48 6.75 -7.11 4.53
C PRO A 48 5.79 -6.51 5.57
N GLU A 49 5.10 -5.43 5.22
CA GLU A 49 4.14 -4.76 6.09
C GLU A 49 2.91 -5.63 6.37
N LEU A 50 2.37 -6.30 5.34
CA LEU A 50 1.26 -7.23 5.52
C LEU A 50 1.63 -8.37 6.48
N THR A 51 2.81 -8.96 6.32
CA THR A 51 3.29 -10.01 7.23
C THR A 51 3.58 -9.50 8.63
N GLY A 52 4.04 -8.25 8.77
CA GLY A 52 4.24 -7.60 10.06
C GLY A 52 2.93 -7.44 10.83
N ILE A 53 1.85 -7.00 10.16
CA ILE A 53 0.51 -6.92 10.76
C ILE A 53 0.01 -8.30 11.16
N ILE A 54 0.10 -9.28 10.26
CA ILE A 54 -0.34 -10.64 10.59
C ILE A 54 0.46 -11.21 11.78
N GLY A 55 1.75 -10.88 11.87
CA GLY A 55 2.59 -11.24 13.00
C GLY A 55 2.19 -10.57 14.32
N SER A 56 1.78 -9.30 14.30
CA SER A 56 1.37 -8.57 15.51
C SER A 56 0.00 -8.99 16.05
N LEU A 57 -0.86 -9.58 15.22
CA LEU A 57 -2.16 -10.12 15.61
C LEU A 57 -2.08 -11.37 16.51
N GLY A 58 -0.92 -12.05 16.54
CA GLY A 58 -0.70 -13.24 17.35
C GLY A 58 -1.49 -14.48 16.88
N SER A 59 -1.55 -15.48 17.76
CA SER A 59 -2.17 -16.79 17.45
C SER A 59 -3.68 -16.84 17.63
N VAL A 60 -4.25 -15.94 18.45
CA VAL A 60 -5.68 -15.86 18.73
C VAL A 60 -6.13 -14.39 18.69
N PRO A 61 -6.27 -13.79 17.49
CA PRO A 61 -6.70 -12.42 17.36
C PRO A 61 -8.17 -12.26 17.78
N GLU A 62 -8.52 -11.04 18.16
CA GLU A 62 -9.91 -10.60 18.28
C GLU A 62 -10.51 -10.28 16.91
N LYS A 63 -11.84 -10.22 16.84
CA LYS A 63 -12.53 -9.82 15.61
C LYS A 63 -12.28 -8.35 15.35
N GLN A 64 -11.71 -8.01 14.19
CA GLN A 64 -11.43 -6.63 13.83
C GLN A 64 -11.33 -6.44 12.32
N LEU A 65 -11.58 -5.22 11.89
CA LEU A 65 -11.42 -4.75 10.51
C LEU A 65 -10.23 -3.80 10.47
N LEU A 66 -9.30 -4.04 9.56
CA LEU A 66 -8.13 -3.18 9.32
C LEU A 66 -8.15 -2.73 7.86
N HIS A 67 -7.84 -1.47 7.61
CA HIS A 67 -7.61 -0.97 6.26
C HIS A 67 -6.11 -0.88 6.02
N PHE A 68 -5.60 -1.69 5.09
CA PHE A 68 -4.16 -1.80 4.88
C PHE A 68 -3.53 -0.52 4.34
N ASN A 69 -4.28 0.29 3.59
CA ASN A 69 -3.86 1.61 3.12
C ASN A 69 -3.68 2.64 4.25
N ASP A 70 -4.16 2.35 5.47
CA ASP A 70 -3.92 3.23 6.62
C ASP A 70 -2.59 2.89 7.30
N ILE A 71 -2.00 1.74 6.98
CA ILE A 71 -0.77 1.22 7.59
C ILE A 71 0.39 1.24 6.59
N SER A 72 0.08 0.97 5.32
CA SER A 72 1.02 0.92 4.20
C SER A 72 0.78 2.08 3.25
N GLU A 73 1.75 2.97 3.17
CA GLU A 73 1.73 4.11 2.26
C GLU A 73 1.81 3.66 0.80
N ILE A 74 2.48 2.54 0.54
CA ILE A 74 2.48 1.93 -0.79
C ILE A 74 1.11 1.36 -1.15
N ALA A 75 0.40 0.75 -0.20
CA ALA A 75 -0.98 0.34 -0.45
C ALA A 75 -1.90 1.55 -0.66
N HIS A 76 -1.66 2.65 0.04
CA HIS A 76 -2.37 3.91 -0.16
C HIS A 76 -2.18 4.45 -1.58
N LEU A 77 -0.93 4.57 -2.04
CA LEU A 77 -0.62 5.00 -3.40
C LEU A 77 -1.21 4.05 -4.45
N LEU A 78 -1.10 2.73 -4.24
CA LEU A 78 -1.69 1.74 -5.15
C LEU A 78 -3.22 1.82 -5.21
N LYS A 79 -3.87 2.18 -4.10
CA LYS A 79 -5.30 2.48 -4.08
C LYS A 79 -5.61 3.74 -4.87
N MET A 80 -4.85 4.83 -4.70
CA MET A 80 -5.05 6.06 -5.47
C MET A 80 -4.90 5.86 -6.97
N VAL A 81 -3.81 5.21 -7.43
CA VAL A 81 -3.56 5.00 -8.87
C VAL A 81 -4.55 4.03 -9.52
N THR A 82 -5.21 3.19 -8.74
CA THR A 82 -6.25 2.27 -9.24
C THR A 82 -7.66 2.86 -9.14
N ASP A 83 -7.81 4.00 -8.47
CA ASP A 83 -9.07 4.72 -8.41
C ASP A 83 -9.35 5.40 -9.77
N LYS A 84 -10.58 5.25 -10.23
CA LYS A 84 -11.05 5.83 -11.50
C LYS A 84 -10.95 7.35 -11.50
N TYR A 85 -11.01 8.00 -10.34
CA TYR A 85 -10.86 9.44 -10.22
C TYR A 85 -9.48 9.93 -10.70
N TYR A 86 -8.44 9.13 -10.49
CA TYR A 86 -7.06 9.46 -10.89
C TYR A 86 -6.63 8.80 -12.20
N ALA A 87 -7.54 8.16 -12.94
CA ALA A 87 -7.20 7.39 -14.14
C ALA A 87 -6.51 8.20 -15.25
N ALA A 88 -6.66 9.53 -15.25
CA ALA A 88 -6.02 10.44 -16.21
C ALA A 88 -4.74 11.11 -15.66
N ALA A 89 -4.44 10.97 -14.36
CA ALA A 89 -3.28 11.58 -13.75
C ALA A 89 -2.04 10.67 -13.91
N PRO A 90 -0.87 11.22 -14.28
CA PRO A 90 0.39 10.47 -14.23
C PRO A 90 0.66 9.97 -12.82
N VAL A 91 1.23 8.76 -12.70
CA VAL A 91 1.56 8.16 -11.40
C VAL A 91 2.55 9.04 -10.63
N GLU A 92 3.49 9.65 -11.33
CA GLU A 92 4.49 10.56 -10.78
C GLU A 92 3.83 11.75 -10.08
N LYS A 93 2.78 12.32 -10.69
CA LYS A 93 2.03 13.42 -10.11
C LYS A 93 1.27 12.98 -8.86
N ILE A 94 0.66 11.80 -8.87
CA ILE A 94 -0.04 11.25 -7.70
C ILE A 94 0.93 11.08 -6.53
N VAL A 95 2.15 10.59 -6.80
CA VAL A 95 3.19 10.44 -5.79
C VAL A 95 3.68 11.79 -5.29
N GLU A 96 3.93 12.75 -6.18
CA GLU A 96 4.36 14.11 -5.82
C GLU A 96 3.31 14.83 -4.95
N ASP A 97 2.04 14.81 -5.37
CA ASP A 97 0.93 15.41 -4.64
C ASP A 97 0.81 14.78 -3.23
N ARG A 98 0.99 13.46 -3.12
CA ARG A 98 0.96 12.77 -1.83
C ARG A 98 2.15 13.10 -0.93
N ILE A 99 3.35 13.26 -1.49
CA ILE A 99 4.52 13.73 -0.73
C ILE A 99 4.25 15.13 -0.18
N ASN A 100 3.74 16.04 -1.00
CA ASN A 100 3.41 17.39 -0.58
C ASN A 100 2.38 17.39 0.56
N GLU A 101 1.32 16.57 0.44
CA GLU A 101 0.33 16.40 1.52
C GLU A 101 0.97 15.91 2.83
N LEU A 102 1.84 14.89 2.78
CA LEU A 102 2.53 14.38 3.96
C LEU A 102 3.46 15.44 4.59
N LEU A 103 4.12 16.27 3.77
CA LEU A 103 4.96 17.36 4.26
C LEU A 103 4.14 18.48 4.90
N ASP A 104 2.97 18.81 4.35
CA ASP A 104 2.05 19.77 4.96
C ASP A 104 1.51 19.26 6.30
N LEU A 105 1.15 17.98 6.38
CA LEU A 105 0.74 17.34 7.64
C LEU A 105 1.89 17.31 8.66
N MET A 106 3.13 17.15 8.20
CA MET A 106 4.31 17.22 9.06
C MET A 106 4.45 18.59 9.73
N LEU A 107 4.23 19.67 8.98
CA LEU A 107 4.27 21.03 9.52
C LEU A 107 3.17 21.23 10.59
N LEU A 108 1.98 20.69 10.35
CA LEU A 108 0.89 20.72 11.33
C LEU A 108 1.24 19.92 12.59
N ALA A 109 1.69 18.68 12.46
CA ALA A 109 2.09 17.83 13.58
C ALA A 109 3.20 18.47 14.43
N GLN A 110 4.19 19.11 13.78
CA GLN A 110 5.23 19.89 14.47
C GLN A 110 4.65 21.06 15.26
N SER A 111 3.70 21.80 14.69
CA SER A 111 3.07 22.94 15.39
C SER A 111 2.30 22.50 16.65
N LEU A 112 1.77 21.27 16.63
CA LEU A 112 1.04 20.65 17.73
C LEU A 112 1.94 19.89 18.71
N LYS A 113 3.23 19.70 18.37
CA LYS A 113 4.20 18.87 19.11
C LYS A 113 3.72 17.43 19.30
N ASP A 114 3.10 16.87 18.27
CA ASP A 114 2.62 15.50 18.27
C ASP A 114 3.72 14.56 17.74
N ASP A 115 4.52 14.02 18.65
CA ASP A 115 5.68 13.19 18.30
C ASP A 115 5.28 11.88 17.61
N ASP A 116 4.18 11.26 18.03
CA ASP A 116 3.69 10.01 17.45
C ASP A 116 3.21 10.24 16.01
N TRP A 117 2.49 11.34 15.77
CA TRP A 117 2.04 11.69 14.43
C TRP A 117 3.21 12.06 13.51
N MET A 118 4.19 12.81 14.01
CA MET A 118 5.41 13.09 13.25
C MET A 118 6.14 11.80 12.86
N GLU A 119 6.22 10.81 13.76
CA GLU A 119 6.89 9.55 13.45
C GLU A 119 6.13 8.71 12.42
N ASP A 120 4.79 8.69 12.48
CA ASP A 120 3.97 8.03 11.45
C ASP A 120 4.20 8.66 10.05
N ILE A 121 4.22 10.00 9.97
CA ILE A 121 4.46 10.69 8.70
C ILE A 121 5.89 10.40 8.18
N ARG A 122 6.91 10.42 9.05
CA ARG A 122 8.29 10.05 8.66
C ARG A 122 8.35 8.64 8.11
N LYS A 123 7.69 7.69 8.76
CA LYS A 123 7.62 6.29 8.30
C LYS A 123 6.97 6.19 6.92
N ARG A 124 5.85 6.89 6.68
CA ARG A 124 5.18 6.93 5.37
C ARG A 124 6.07 7.51 4.28
N LEU A 125 6.68 8.67 4.52
CA LEU A 125 7.64 9.27 3.60
C LEU A 125 8.84 8.35 3.33
N GLY A 126 9.33 7.64 4.35
CA GLY A 126 10.38 6.64 4.23
C GLY A 126 10.01 5.47 3.31
N GLN A 127 8.77 4.97 3.39
CA GLN A 127 8.27 3.95 2.46
C GLN A 127 8.29 4.46 1.01
N ILE A 128 7.81 5.68 0.76
CA ILE A 128 7.82 6.28 -0.58
C ILE A 128 9.25 6.40 -1.11
N ALA A 129 10.18 6.91 -0.29
CA ALA A 129 11.58 7.08 -0.68
C ALA A 129 12.24 5.73 -1.05
N MET A 130 12.06 4.70 -0.23
CA MET A 130 12.60 3.35 -0.49
C MET A 130 12.10 2.77 -1.82
N HIS A 131 10.84 3.02 -2.16
CA HIS A 131 10.24 2.53 -3.40
C HIS A 131 10.49 3.42 -4.62
N SER A 132 10.77 4.71 -4.43
CA SER A 132 11.25 5.59 -5.51
C SER A 132 12.67 5.22 -5.97
N MET A 133 13.53 4.75 -5.06
CA MET A 133 14.90 4.32 -5.39
C MET A 133 14.93 3.03 -6.22
N THR A 134 13.99 2.11 -6.01
CA THR A 134 13.92 0.83 -6.75
C THR A 134 13.48 0.96 -8.21
N VAL A 135 12.97 2.11 -8.65
CA VAL A 135 12.67 2.39 -10.08
C VAL A 135 13.92 2.87 -10.83
N ASN A 136 14.83 3.58 -10.15
CA ASN A 136 16.07 4.08 -10.76
C ASN A 136 17.20 3.04 -10.80
N ASP A 137 17.15 1.99 -9.98
CA ASP A 137 18.17 0.91 -9.96
C ASP A 137 17.94 -0.19 -11.02
N ILE A 138 16.98 0.00 -11.94
CA ILE A 138 16.67 -0.93 -13.05
C ILE A 138 16.97 -0.30 -14.42
N ALA A 139 17.63 0.87 -14.45
CA ALA A 139 18.09 1.54 -15.67
C ALA A 139 19.52 1.14 -16.06
#